data_AF-A0A9W3X8S8-F1
#
_entry.id   AF-A0A9W3X8S8-F1
#
_cell.length_a   1.000
_cell.length_b   1.000
_cell.length_c   1.000
_cell.angle_alpha   90.00
_cell.angle_beta   90.00
_cell.angle_gamma   90.00
#
_symmetry.space_group_name_H-M   'P 1'
#
loop_
_entity.id
_entity.type
_entity.pdbx_description
1 polymer ?
#
loop_
_entity_poly.entity_id
_entity_poly.type
_entity_poly.pdbx_seq_one_letter_code
_entity_poly.pdbx_strand_id
1 'polypeptide(L)'
;MSKNANVLLSQIKIVIEITKNKQKEKEDPFYEDLLKRLNRLANYLQSNDYTNDGLESRRIKGAVRAYTDTGLVKSFDDPLLIELDKLETMLNEN
;
A
#
# COMPACT_ATOMS: atom_id res chain seq x y z
N MET A 1 -19.32 -5.80 -3.33
CA MET A 1 -17.86 -6.03 -3.30
C MET A 1 -17.58 -7.50 -3.07
N SER A 2 -16.60 -8.08 -3.78
CA SER A 2 -16.20 -9.47 -3.55
C SER A 2 -15.51 -9.60 -2.18
N LYS A 3 -15.49 -10.84 -1.63
CA LYS A 3 -14.76 -11.13 -0.39
C LYS A 3 -13.29 -10.71 -0.49
N ASN A 4 -12.66 -10.91 -1.65
CA ASN A 4 -11.27 -10.55 -1.91
C ASN A 4 -11.04 -9.03 -1.90
N ALA A 5 -11.94 -8.24 -2.51
CA ALA A 5 -11.84 -6.78 -2.50
C ALA A 5 -11.92 -6.19 -1.08
N ASN A 6 -12.74 -6.77 -0.20
CA ASN A 6 -12.84 -6.34 1.20
C ASN A 6 -11.56 -6.67 2.00
N VAL A 7 -10.97 -7.84 1.76
CA VAL A 7 -9.70 -8.24 2.41
C VAL A 7 -8.57 -7.33 1.93
N LEU A 8 -8.48 -7.06 0.62
CA LEU A 8 -7.50 -6.14 0.04
C LEU A 8 -7.67 -4.71 0.58
N LEU A 9 -8.90 -4.20 0.64
CA LEU A 9 -9.19 -2.88 1.22
C LEU A 9 -8.77 -2.80 2.69
N SER A 10 -8.97 -3.87 3.45
CA SER A 10 -8.54 -3.94 4.85
C SER A 10 -7.02 -3.90 4.96
N GLN A 11 -6.30 -4.64 4.12
CA GLN A 11 -4.84 -4.60 4.05
C GLN A 11 -4.32 -3.20 3.68
N ILE A 12 -4.94 -2.52 2.70
CA ILE A 12 -4.53 -1.15 2.31
C ILE A 12 -4.69 -0.18 3.49
N LYS A 13 -5.77 -0.31 4.27
CA LYS A 13 -5.98 0.54 5.46
C LYS A 13 -4.89 0.34 6.52
N ILE A 14 -4.46 -0.91 6.74
CA ILE A 14 -3.34 -1.22 7.65
C ILE A 14 -2.06 -0.51 7.18
N VAL A 15 -1.71 -0.64 5.90
CA VAL A 15 -0.51 0.00 5.34
C VAL A 15 -0.60 1.53 5.43
N ILE A 16 -1.77 2.12 5.18
CA ILE A 16 -2.01 3.57 5.35
C ILE A 16 -1.73 4.01 6.79
N GLU A 17 -2.24 3.28 7.78
CA GLU A 17 -2.06 3.63 9.19
C GLU A 17 -0.59 3.57 9.60
N ILE A 18 0.11 2.50 9.23
CA ILE A 18 1.55 2.35 9.51
C ILE A 18 2.35 3.47 8.82
N THR A 19 2.03 3.77 7.56
CA THR A 19 2.71 4.83 6.80
C THR A 19 2.52 6.20 7.46
N LYS A 20 1.30 6.51 7.93
CA LYS A 20 1.03 7.75 8.69
C LYS A 20 1.82 7.82 9.98
N ASN A 21 1.95 6.71 10.70
CA ASN A 21 2.72 6.66 11.95
C ASN A 21 4.21 6.91 11.69
N LYS A 22 4.78 6.27 10.65
CA LYS A 22 6.17 6.49 10.26
C LYS A 22 6.44 7.91 9.76
N GLN A 23 5.51 8.49 9.01
CA GLN A 23 5.62 9.88 8.57
C GLN A 23 5.70 10.86 9.75
N LYS A 24 4.98 10.58 10.84
CA LYS A 24 5.06 11.39 12.07
C LYS A 24 6.40 11.23 12.79
N GLU A 25 7.00 10.04 12.75
CA GLU A 25 8.31 9.80 13.35
C GLU A 25 9.44 10.47 12.57
N LYS A 26 9.35 10.42 11.23
CA LYS A 26 10.32 11.03 10.33
C LYS A 26 9.60 11.51 9.08
N GLU A 27 9.60 12.82 8.88
CA GLU A 27 9.05 13.42 7.68
C GLU A 27 9.94 13.08 6.48
N ASP A 28 9.33 12.47 5.46
CA ASP A 28 9.99 12.11 4.22
C ASP A 28 8.99 12.17 3.06
N PRO A 29 9.37 12.74 1.89
CA PRO A 29 8.49 12.81 0.71
C PRO A 29 7.98 11.44 0.25
N PHE A 30 8.73 10.36 0.50
CA PHE A 30 8.31 9.00 0.19
C PHE A 30 6.97 8.64 0.85
N TYR A 31 6.81 8.97 2.15
CA TYR A 31 5.58 8.63 2.87
C TYR A 31 4.38 9.39 2.33
N GLU A 32 4.56 10.65 1.93
CA GLU A 32 3.48 11.44 1.33
C GLU A 32 3.04 10.87 -0.03
N ASP A 33 3.99 10.50 -0.90
CA ASP A 33 3.67 9.89 -2.19
C ASP A 33 3.01 8.52 -2.02
N LEU A 34 3.54 7.69 -1.11
CA LEU A 34 2.98 6.38 -0.79
C LEU A 34 1.54 6.51 -0.29
N LEU A 35 1.26 7.45 0.63
CA LEU A 35 -0.10 7.70 1.12
C LEU A 35 -1.04 8.15 0.01
N LYS A 36 -0.61 9.02 -0.90
CA LYS A 36 -1.43 9.43 -2.05
C LYS A 36 -1.83 8.23 -2.91
N ARG A 37 -0.89 7.33 -3.20
CA ARG A 37 -1.14 6.12 -3.99
C ARG A 37 -2.06 5.15 -3.26
N LEU A 38 -1.81 4.87 -1.98
CA LEU A 38 -2.64 3.97 -1.17
C LEU A 38 -4.07 4.47 -1.03
N ASN A 39 -4.28 5.78 -0.81
CA ASN A 39 -5.63 6.35 -0.74
C ASN A 39 -6.36 6.27 -2.09
N ARG A 40 -5.67 6.50 -3.21
CA ARG A 40 -6.25 6.30 -4.55
C ARG A 40 -6.69 4.86 -4.76
N LEU A 41 -5.89 3.90 -4.33
CA LEU A 41 -6.20 2.47 -4.42
C LEU A 41 -7.40 2.09 -3.54
N ALA A 42 -7.43 2.57 -2.30
CA ALA A 42 -8.56 2.37 -1.39
C ALA A 42 -9.87 2.95 -1.97
N ASN A 43 -9.83 4.19 -2.46
CA ASN A 43 -10.98 4.84 -3.08
C ASN A 43 -11.47 4.09 -4.31
N TYR A 44 -10.54 3.54 -5.12
CA TYR A 44 -10.89 2.74 -6.28
C TYR A 44 -11.61 1.44 -5.90
N LEU A 45 -11.10 0.71 -4.90
CA LEU A 45 -11.75 -0.49 -4.37
C LEU A 45 -13.11 -0.21 -3.73
N GLN A 46 -13.31 1.01 -3.23
CA GLN A 46 -14.58 1.46 -2.67
C GLN A 46 -15.57 1.94 -3.73
N SER A 47 -15.12 2.17 -4.97
CA SER A 47 -15.98 2.62 -6.07
C SER A 47 -16.93 1.52 -6.54
N ASN A 48 -18.10 1.92 -7.02
CA ASN A 48 -19.03 1.02 -7.69
C ASN A 48 -18.50 0.54 -9.06
N ASP A 49 -17.51 1.25 -9.63
CA ASP A 49 -16.87 0.93 -10.92
C ASP A 49 -15.58 0.10 -10.75
N TYR A 50 -15.45 -0.60 -9.63
CA TYR A 50 -14.33 -1.50 -9.40
C TYR A 50 -14.34 -2.66 -10.41
N THR A 51 -13.21 -2.84 -11.10
CA THR A 51 -12.93 -3.95 -12.00
C THR A 51 -11.51 -4.45 -11.75
N ASN A 52 -11.25 -5.74 -12.03
CA ASN A 52 -9.90 -6.30 -11.88
C ASN A 52 -8.92 -5.62 -12.86
N ASP A 53 -9.32 -5.34 -14.10
CA ASP A 53 -8.47 -4.64 -15.07
C ASP A 53 -8.10 -3.21 -14.61
N GLY A 54 -9.03 -2.52 -13.96
CA GLY A 54 -8.73 -1.22 -13.39
C GLY A 54 -7.84 -1.31 -12.14
N LEU A 55 -7.87 -2.42 -11.41
CA LEU A 55 -6.97 -2.67 -10.29
C LEU A 55 -5.53 -2.88 -10.78
N GLU A 56 -5.33 -3.64 -11.86
CA GLU A 56 -4.02 -3.83 -12.52
C GLU A 56 -3.33 -2.50 -12.83
N SER A 57 -4.05 -1.58 -13.46
CA SER A 57 -3.52 -0.26 -13.83
C SER A 57 -3.12 0.62 -12.63
N ARG A 58 -3.57 0.26 -11.43
CA ARG A 58 -3.36 1.00 -10.17
C ARG A 58 -2.50 0.23 -9.18
N ARG A 59 -1.92 -0.91 -9.59
CA ARG A 59 -1.01 -1.71 -8.75
C ARG A 59 0.17 -0.85 -8.28
N ILE A 60 0.49 -0.98 -7.01
CA ILE A 60 1.64 -0.32 -6.41
C ILE A 60 2.85 -1.26 -6.55
N LYS A 61 3.28 -1.50 -7.78
CA LYS A 61 4.39 -2.43 -8.06
C LYS A 61 5.73 -1.80 -7.68
N GLY A 62 6.51 -2.48 -6.84
CA GLY A 62 7.86 -2.05 -6.46
C GLY A 62 7.90 -0.93 -5.40
N ALA A 63 6.83 -0.72 -4.66
CA ALA A 63 6.85 0.13 -3.47
C ALA A 63 7.73 -0.44 -2.36
N VAL A 64 7.84 -1.77 -2.20
CA VAL A 64 8.81 -2.41 -1.30
C VAL A 64 10.22 -2.00 -1.69
N ARG A 65 10.57 -2.13 -2.97
CA ARG A 65 11.88 -1.73 -3.48
C ARG A 65 12.12 -0.23 -3.30
N ALA A 66 11.13 0.60 -3.65
CA ALA A 66 11.24 2.04 -3.47
C ALA A 66 11.42 2.41 -1.99
N TYR A 67 10.74 1.71 -1.07
CA TYR A 67 10.90 1.91 0.36
C TYR A 67 12.30 1.51 0.83
N THR A 68 12.83 0.36 0.39
CA THR A 68 14.20 -0.06 0.74
C THR A 68 15.25 0.89 0.18
N ASP A 69 15.05 1.41 -1.04
CA ASP A 69 15.99 2.31 -1.71
C ASP A 69 16.08 3.70 -1.03
N THR A 70 15.09 4.08 -0.22
CA THR A 70 15.11 5.34 0.55
C THR A 70 16.11 5.35 1.71
N GLY A 71 16.58 4.19 2.15
CA GLY A 71 17.38 4.04 3.37
C GLY A 71 16.60 4.34 4.67
N LEU A 72 15.27 4.47 4.60
CA LEU A 72 14.39 4.64 5.77
C LEU A 72 14.14 3.32 6.52
N VAL A 73 14.30 2.20 5.83
CA VAL A 73 14.16 0.86 6.39
C VAL A 73 15.30 0.60 7.38
N LYS A 74 14.96 0.43 8.65
CA LYS A 74 15.95 0.22 9.73
C LYS A 74 16.27 -1.26 9.96
N SER A 75 15.34 -2.16 9.65
CA SER A 75 15.47 -3.60 9.82
C SER A 75 14.53 -4.36 8.88
N PHE A 76 14.76 -5.65 8.69
CA PHE A 76 13.82 -6.53 7.98
C PHE A 76 12.49 -6.71 8.73
N ASP A 77 12.50 -6.50 10.04
CA ASP A 77 11.30 -6.53 10.90
C ASP A 77 10.51 -5.21 10.88
N ASP A 78 10.82 -4.30 9.95
CA ASP A 78 10.13 -3.02 9.83
C ASP A 78 8.64 -3.26 9.49
N PRO A 79 7.70 -2.77 10.34
CA PRO A 79 6.27 -3.03 10.13
C PRO A 79 5.73 -2.53 8.79
N LEU A 80 6.27 -1.43 8.24
CA LEU A 80 5.83 -0.95 6.93
C LEU A 80 6.36 -1.85 5.84
N LEU A 81 7.61 -2.31 5.95
CA LEU A 81 8.20 -3.21 4.96
C LEU A 81 7.38 -4.50 4.83
N ILE A 82 7.05 -5.12 5.98
CA ILE A 82 6.29 -6.38 6.03
C ILE A 82 4.90 -6.21 5.43
N GLU A 83 4.15 -5.19 5.87
CA GLU A 83 2.75 -5.03 5.43
C GLU A 83 2.65 -4.52 3.98
N LEU A 84 3.67 -3.81 3.49
CA LEU A 84 3.77 -3.37 2.10
C LEU A 84 4.09 -4.55 1.16
N ASP A 85 4.98 -5.45 1.56
CA ASP A 85 5.29 -6.69 0.81
C ASP A 85 4.08 -7.61 0.70
N LYS A 86 3.36 -7.77 1.82
CA LYS A 86 2.09 -8.50 1.84
C LYS A 86 1.05 -7.85 0.92
N LEU A 87 0.93 -6.53 0.94
CA LEU A 87 0.01 -5.81 0.05
C LEU A 87 0.39 -6.00 -1.43
N GLU A 88 1.67 -5.92 -1.78
CA GLU A 88 2.13 -6.16 -3.16
C GLU A 88 1.83 -7.59 -3.62
N THR A 89 2.07 -8.59 -2.76
CA THR A 89 1.75 -9.99 -3.05
C THR A 89 0.25 -10.17 -3.30
N MET A 90 -0.58 -9.65 -2.41
CA MET A 90 -2.04 -9.69 -2.58
C MET A 90 -2.50 -8.99 -3.86
N LEU A 91 -1.87 -7.87 -4.22
CA LEU A 91 -2.17 -7.16 -5.45
C LEU A 91 -1.77 -7.95 -6.69
N ASN A 92 -0.68 -8.73 -6.63
CA ASN A 92 -0.18 -9.56 -7.73
C ASN A 92 -1.00 -10.84 -7.96
N GLU A 93 -1.68 -11.34 -6.93
CA GLU A 93 -2.51 -12.55 -6.97
C GLU A 93 -3.98 -12.30 -7.35
N ASN A 94 -4.44 -11.04 -7.30
CA ASN A 94 -5.77 -10.61 -7.77
C ASN A 94 -5.72 -10.08 -9.19
#